data_AF-A0A9W3T0A9-F1
#
_entry.id   AF-A0A9W3T0A9-F1
#
_cell.length_a   1.000
_cell.length_b   1.000
_cell.length_c   1.000
_cell.angle_alpha   90.00
_cell.angle_beta   90.00
_cell.angle_gamma   90.00
#
_symmetry.space_group_name_H-M   'P 1'
#
loop_
_entity.id
_entity.type
_entity.pdbx_description
1 polymer ?
#
loop_
_entity_poly.entity_id
_entity_poly.type
_entity_poly.pdbx_seq_one_letter_code
_entity_poly.pdbx_strand_id
1 'polypeptide(L)'
;MNNIGKEIRGFRKTYNLSQSELCDGICTTAHLSLIENNKIKAKPEMIQLFSERMELLKSNEANQNENTGEFFLKERLEHGITQEALCYGICTASYLSKIENNKLVASRKIKKSLYKRLEEIKNNTIDLEILELEKLTWSRKTGTQIRLRN
;
A
#
# COMPACT_ATOMS: atom_id res chain seq x y z
N MET A 1 23.27 27.45 3.95
CA MET A 1 21.83 27.77 3.92
C MET A 1 21.08 26.53 3.49
N ASN A 2 20.32 25.91 4.40
CA ASN A 2 19.53 24.71 4.10
C ASN A 2 18.50 25.05 3.04
N ASN A 3 18.64 24.40 1.90
CA ASN A 3 17.76 24.62 0.78
C ASN A 3 16.57 23.67 0.92
N ILE A 4 15.48 24.18 1.48
CA ILE A 4 14.25 23.42 1.71
C ILE A 4 13.73 22.73 0.44
N GLY A 5 13.92 23.33 -0.74
CA GLY A 5 13.54 22.72 -2.01
C GLY A 5 14.34 21.45 -2.32
N LYS A 6 15.65 21.45 -2.05
CA LYS A 6 16.47 20.23 -2.19
C LYS A 6 16.09 19.16 -1.17
N GLU A 7 15.75 19.55 0.05
CA GLU A 7 15.32 18.64 1.10
C GLU A 7 14.00 17.95 0.75
N ILE A 8 13.00 18.73 0.34
CA ILE A 8 11.70 18.23 -0.12
C ILE A 8 11.89 17.26 -1.30
N ARG A 9 12.69 17.64 -2.30
CA ARG A 9 12.99 16.77 -3.45
C ARG A 9 13.69 15.47 -3.02
N GLY A 10 14.67 15.57 -2.12
CA GLY A 10 15.40 14.42 -1.59
C GLY A 10 14.46 13.44 -0.89
N PHE A 11 13.67 13.94 0.05
CA PHE A 11 12.66 13.14 0.75
C PHE A 11 11.70 12.47 -0.21
N ARG A 12 11.13 13.24 -1.15
CA ARG A 12 10.18 12.72 -2.13
C ARG A 12 10.77 11.56 -2.94
N LYS A 13 12.05 11.65 -3.32
CA LYS A 13 12.75 10.57 -4.04
C LYS A 13 13.06 9.37 -3.14
N THR A 14 13.52 9.59 -1.91
CA THR A 14 13.72 8.54 -0.92
C THR A 14 12.43 7.77 -0.66
N TYR A 15 11.30 8.47 -0.62
CA TYR A 15 9.99 7.89 -0.36
C TYR A 15 9.21 7.46 -1.61
N ASN A 16 9.84 7.58 -2.79
CA ASN A 16 9.27 7.25 -4.09
C ASN A 16 7.88 7.89 -4.34
N LEU A 17 7.76 9.16 -3.98
CA LEU A 17 6.58 9.97 -4.16
C LEU A 17 6.67 10.79 -5.47
N SER A 18 5.55 10.98 -6.12
CA SER A 18 5.37 11.99 -7.17
C SER A 18 5.23 13.38 -6.55
N GLN A 19 5.43 14.42 -7.36
CA GLN A 19 5.20 15.79 -6.89
C GLN A 19 3.72 15.98 -6.53
N SER A 20 2.80 15.41 -7.32
CA SER A 20 1.35 15.41 -7.04
C SER A 20 1.02 14.80 -5.69
N GLU A 21 1.57 13.62 -5.36
CA GLU A 21 1.29 12.97 -4.07
C GLU A 21 1.76 13.81 -2.88
N LEU A 22 2.90 14.52 -3.00
CA LEU A 22 3.42 15.31 -1.88
C LEU A 22 2.72 16.67 -1.73
N CYS A 23 2.43 17.35 -2.84
CA CYS A 23 1.80 18.68 -2.83
C CYS A 23 0.28 18.67 -2.69
N ASP A 24 -0.37 17.51 -2.69
CA ASP A 24 -1.83 17.40 -2.67
C ASP A 24 -2.45 18.20 -1.51
N GLY A 25 -3.37 19.12 -1.82
CA GLY A 25 -3.97 20.02 -0.83
C GLY A 25 -3.04 21.08 -0.20
N ILE A 26 -1.77 21.18 -0.61
CA ILE A 26 -0.82 22.24 -0.15
C ILE A 26 -0.61 23.27 -1.27
N CYS A 27 -0.23 22.81 -2.47
CA CYS A 27 0.01 23.68 -3.62
C CYS A 27 -0.08 22.91 -4.93
N THR A 28 0.08 23.59 -6.07
CA THR A 28 0.07 22.91 -7.38
C THR A 28 1.39 22.17 -7.63
N THR A 29 1.34 21.12 -8.44
CA THR A 29 2.52 20.34 -8.87
C THR A 29 3.59 21.22 -9.50
N ALA A 30 3.20 22.17 -10.34
CA ALA A 30 4.09 23.13 -10.96
C ALA A 30 4.77 24.03 -9.92
N HIS A 31 4.02 24.50 -8.90
CA HIS A 31 4.56 25.32 -7.83
C HIS A 31 5.58 24.56 -6.99
N LEU A 32 5.27 23.32 -6.60
CA LEU A 32 6.23 22.44 -5.92
C LEU A 32 7.49 22.21 -6.77
N SER A 33 7.34 21.98 -8.08
CA SER A 33 8.49 21.79 -8.98
C SER A 33 9.41 23.02 -9.01
N LEU A 34 8.86 24.23 -9.00
CA LEU A 34 9.66 25.46 -8.93
C LEU A 34 10.42 25.58 -7.59
N ILE A 35 9.78 25.20 -6.48
CA ILE A 35 10.42 25.16 -5.15
C ILE A 35 11.57 24.14 -5.16
N GLU A 36 11.32 22.90 -5.60
CA GLU A 36 12.31 21.81 -5.64
C GLU A 36 13.54 22.15 -6.49
N ASN A 37 13.34 22.97 -7.54
CA ASN A 37 14.39 23.41 -8.47
C ASN A 37 14.98 24.79 -8.12
N ASN A 38 14.66 25.35 -6.94
CA ASN A 38 15.18 26.64 -6.47
C ASN A 38 14.83 27.84 -7.34
N LYS A 39 13.76 27.73 -8.12
CA LYS A 39 13.26 28.81 -8.96
C LYS A 39 12.44 29.81 -8.15
N ILE A 40 11.79 29.34 -7.08
CA ILE A 40 11.05 30.18 -6.13
C ILE A 40 11.35 29.78 -4.69
N LYS A 41 11.16 30.71 -3.76
CA LYS A 41 11.26 30.46 -2.31
C LYS A 41 9.91 30.00 -1.77
N ALA A 42 9.89 28.94 -0.98
CA ALA A 42 8.68 28.48 -0.32
C ALA A 42 8.25 29.48 0.78
N LYS A 43 6.94 29.71 0.90
CA LYS A 43 6.34 30.46 2.02
C LYS A 43 6.48 29.63 3.31
N PRO A 44 6.63 30.28 4.49
CA PRO A 44 6.74 29.59 5.76
C PRO A 44 5.60 28.59 6.04
N GLU A 45 4.36 28.96 5.72
CA GLU A 45 3.17 28.10 5.86
C GLU A 45 3.31 26.80 5.06
N MET A 46 3.76 26.88 3.80
CA MET A 46 4.00 25.69 2.97
C MET A 46 5.12 24.83 3.54
N ILE A 47 6.19 25.45 4.05
CA ILE A 47 7.31 24.72 4.67
C ILE A 47 6.79 23.90 5.87
N GLN A 48 5.98 24.52 6.73
CA GLN A 48 5.38 23.84 7.87
C GLN A 48 4.49 22.67 7.44
N LEU A 49 3.61 22.87 6.46
CA LEU A 49 2.73 21.81 5.94
C LEU A 49 3.51 20.65 5.31
N PHE A 50 4.59 20.95 4.56
CA PHE A 50 5.45 19.91 4.01
C PHE A 50 6.18 19.15 5.12
N SER A 51 6.72 19.84 6.11
CA SER A 51 7.40 19.20 7.26
C SER A 51 6.47 18.26 8.01
N GLU A 52 5.26 18.71 8.37
CA GLU A 52 4.26 17.91 9.07
C GLU A 52 3.88 16.66 8.26
N ARG A 53 3.61 16.82 6.96
CA ARG A 53 3.31 15.68 6.09
C ARG A 53 4.47 14.70 5.97
N MET A 54 5.69 15.22 5.84
CA MET A 54 6.90 14.40 5.79
C MET A 54 7.12 13.62 7.10
N GLU A 55 6.82 14.22 8.24
CA GLU A 55 6.85 13.55 9.56
C GLU A 55 5.81 12.44 9.67
N LEU A 56 4.55 12.70 9.28
CA LEU A 56 3.51 11.68 9.26
C LEU A 56 3.90 10.47 8.39
N LEU A 57 4.49 10.72 7.22
CA LEU A 57 4.97 9.67 6.33
C LEU A 57 6.13 8.86 6.93
N LYS A 58 7.05 9.51 7.66
CA LYS A 58 8.13 8.83 8.39
C LYS A 58 7.57 7.93 9.49
N SER A 59 6.62 8.42 10.27
CA SER A 59 5.99 7.68 11.36
C SER A 59 5.21 6.46 10.86
N ASN A 60 4.52 6.60 9.72
CA ASN A 60 3.85 5.47 9.08
C ASN A 60 4.85 4.40 8.61
N GLU A 61 6.05 4.78 8.15
CA GLU A 61 7.09 3.81 7.82
C GLU A 61 7.75 3.17 9.05
N ALA A 62 7.93 3.92 10.13
CA ALA A 62 8.47 3.38 11.38
C ALA A 62 7.59 2.25 11.95
N ASN A 63 6.27 2.39 11.83
CA ASN A 63 5.29 1.34 12.19
C ASN A 63 5.24 0.17 11.19
N GLN A 64 5.83 0.29 9.99
CA GLN A 64 5.99 -0.82 9.02
C GLN A 64 7.32 -1.58 9.16
N ASN A 65 8.15 -1.22 10.14
CA ASN A 65 9.34 -1.97 10.53
C ASN A 65 9.05 -3.05 11.59
N GLU A 66 7.82 -3.13 12.12
CA GLU A 66 7.36 -4.28 12.87
C GLU A 66 7.05 -5.42 11.90
N ASN A 67 8.02 -6.34 11.77
CA ASN A 67 7.90 -7.67 11.19
C ASN A 67 6.93 -7.80 9.99
N THR A 68 7.18 -7.03 8.91
CA THR A 68 6.36 -7.06 7.68
C THR A 68 6.20 -8.49 7.13
N GLY A 69 7.20 -9.36 7.35
CA GLY A 69 7.15 -10.76 6.97
C GLY A 69 6.08 -11.54 7.70
N GLU A 70 6.07 -11.48 9.03
CA GLU A 70 5.06 -12.13 9.85
C GLU A 70 3.65 -11.60 9.55
N PHE A 71 3.51 -10.30 9.27
CA PHE A 71 2.24 -9.74 8.81
C PHE A 71 1.72 -10.45 7.55
N PHE A 72 2.55 -10.56 6.50
CA PHE A 72 2.12 -11.22 5.26
C PHE A 72 1.81 -12.70 5.47
N LEU A 73 2.61 -13.39 6.30
CA LEU A 73 2.37 -14.78 6.65
C LEU A 73 1.01 -14.96 7.33
N LYS A 74 0.72 -14.16 8.36
CA LYS A 74 -0.52 -14.23 9.13
C LYS A 74 -1.73 -13.95 8.25
N GLU A 75 -1.75 -12.78 7.59
CA GLU A 75 -2.91 -12.35 6.80
C GLU A 75 -3.22 -13.30 5.65
N ARG A 76 -2.19 -13.79 4.93
CA ARG A 76 -2.43 -14.72 3.82
C ARG A 76 -3.00 -16.03 4.31
N LEU A 77 -2.52 -16.55 5.45
CA LEU A 77 -3.02 -17.82 6.01
C LEU A 77 -4.44 -17.69 6.52
N GLU A 78 -4.77 -16.57 7.17
CA GLU A 78 -6.14 -16.27 7.62
C GLU A 78 -7.15 -16.25 6.46
N HIS A 79 -6.71 -15.87 5.25
CA HIS A 79 -7.56 -15.81 4.05
C HIS A 79 -7.31 -16.95 3.05
N GLY A 80 -6.54 -17.99 3.43
CA GLY A 80 -6.27 -19.14 2.56
C GLY A 80 -5.45 -18.83 1.29
N ILE A 81 -4.70 -17.72 1.28
CA ILE A 81 -3.91 -17.26 0.14
C ILE A 81 -2.54 -17.94 0.13
N THR A 82 -2.17 -18.53 -1.01
CA THR A 82 -0.86 -19.17 -1.19
C THR A 82 0.26 -18.14 -1.44
N GLN A 83 1.52 -18.53 -1.20
CA GLN A 83 2.66 -17.67 -1.51
C GLN A 83 2.72 -17.33 -3.00
N GLU A 84 2.41 -18.31 -3.86
CA GLU A 84 2.37 -18.16 -5.32
C GLU A 84 1.32 -17.11 -5.74
N ALA A 85 0.11 -17.17 -5.17
CA ALA A 85 -0.95 -16.22 -5.48
C ALA A 85 -0.59 -14.79 -5.05
N LEU A 86 -0.06 -14.65 -3.84
CA LEU A 86 0.33 -13.35 -3.30
C LEU A 86 1.51 -12.73 -4.06
N CYS A 87 2.53 -13.53 -4.43
CA CYS A 87 3.75 -13.02 -5.06
C CYS A 87 3.69 -12.95 -6.59
N TYR A 88 2.64 -13.47 -7.23
CA TYR A 88 2.54 -13.57 -8.69
C TYR A 88 2.82 -12.23 -9.40
N GLY A 89 3.84 -12.21 -10.26
CA GLY A 89 4.26 -11.02 -11.01
C GLY A 89 4.97 -9.94 -10.18
N ILE A 90 5.26 -10.20 -8.89
CA ILE A 90 5.95 -9.26 -7.98
C ILE A 90 7.34 -9.80 -7.61
N CYS A 91 7.40 -11.03 -7.11
CA CYS A 91 8.64 -11.73 -6.74
C CYS A 91 8.44 -13.25 -6.79
N THR A 92 9.49 -14.02 -6.44
CA THR A 92 9.38 -15.49 -6.38
C THR A 92 8.80 -15.95 -5.04
N ALA A 93 8.12 -17.09 -5.02
CA ALA A 93 7.60 -17.67 -3.77
C ALA A 93 8.71 -17.93 -2.73
N SER A 94 9.91 -18.33 -3.18
CA SER A 94 11.09 -18.46 -2.31
C SER A 94 11.53 -17.13 -1.70
N TYR A 95 11.44 -16.03 -2.45
CA TYR A 95 11.76 -14.69 -1.95
C TYR A 95 10.73 -14.25 -0.90
N LEU A 96 9.42 -14.43 -1.18
CA LEU A 96 8.35 -14.17 -0.22
C LEU A 96 8.51 -15.02 1.05
N SER A 97 8.80 -16.30 0.93
CA SER A 97 9.06 -17.19 2.06
C SER A 97 10.21 -16.71 2.96
N LYS A 98 11.31 -16.20 2.37
CA LYS A 98 12.40 -15.61 3.16
C LYS A 98 11.97 -14.35 3.89
N ILE A 99 11.08 -13.55 3.30
CA ILE A 99 10.51 -12.37 3.96
C ILE A 99 9.62 -12.81 5.12
N GLU A 100 8.67 -13.72 4.88
CA GLU A 100 7.74 -14.25 5.87
C GLU A 100 8.43 -14.87 7.09
N ASN A 101 9.61 -15.48 6.90
CA ASN A 101 10.40 -16.11 7.96
C ASN A 101 11.49 -15.19 8.54
N ASN A 102 11.44 -13.89 8.31
CA ASN A 102 12.44 -12.91 8.78
C ASN A 102 13.89 -13.19 8.34
N LYS A 103 14.07 -14.00 7.28
CA LYS A 103 15.38 -14.31 6.69
C LYS A 103 15.82 -13.25 5.68
N LEU A 104 14.92 -12.38 5.24
CA LEU A 104 15.19 -11.33 4.26
C LEU A 104 14.30 -10.12 4.47
N VAL A 105 14.89 -8.92 4.46
CA VAL A 105 14.14 -7.66 4.47
C VAL A 105 13.85 -7.24 3.02
N ALA A 106 12.57 -7.18 2.66
CA ALA A 106 12.13 -6.78 1.34
C ALA A 106 12.33 -5.27 1.11
N SER A 107 12.60 -4.89 -0.15
CA SER A 107 12.58 -3.47 -0.54
C SER A 107 11.16 -2.88 -0.41
N ARG A 108 11.08 -1.57 -0.17
CA ARG A 108 9.80 -0.83 -0.07
C ARG A 108 8.88 -1.08 -1.27
N LYS A 109 9.45 -1.12 -2.49
CA LYS A 109 8.68 -1.36 -3.71
C LYS A 109 7.99 -2.73 -3.67
N ILE A 110 8.69 -3.77 -3.25
CA ILE A 110 8.13 -5.12 -3.11
C ILE A 110 7.06 -5.14 -2.02
N LYS A 111 7.34 -4.57 -0.83
CA LYS A 111 6.34 -4.49 0.25
C LYS A 111 5.04 -3.84 -0.24
N LYS A 112 5.13 -2.66 -0.87
CA LYS A 112 3.96 -1.91 -1.39
C LYS A 112 3.16 -2.73 -2.40
N SER A 113 3.82 -3.43 -3.32
CA SER A 113 3.13 -4.29 -4.29
C SER A 113 2.43 -5.48 -3.63
N LEU A 114 3.05 -6.11 -2.63
CA LEU A 114 2.46 -7.23 -1.90
C LEU A 114 1.24 -6.78 -1.07
N TYR A 115 1.31 -5.64 -0.37
CA TYR A 115 0.17 -5.06 0.34
C TYR A 115 -1.01 -4.84 -0.59
N LYS A 116 -0.76 -4.18 -1.73
CA LYS A 116 -1.80 -3.91 -2.72
C LYS A 116 -2.46 -5.21 -3.23
N ARG A 117 -1.65 -6.23 -3.56
CA ARG A 117 -2.17 -7.52 -4.01
C ARG A 117 -3.01 -8.22 -2.95
N LEU A 118 -2.57 -8.17 -1.69
CA LEU A 118 -3.29 -8.76 -0.57
C LEU A 118 -4.68 -8.14 -0.43
N GLU A 119 -4.78 -6.80 -0.50
CA GLU A 119 -6.06 -6.08 -0.48
C GLU A 119 -6.96 -6.45 -1.68
N GLU A 120 -6.39 -6.51 -2.89
CA GLU A 120 -7.11 -6.91 -4.10
C GLU A 120 -7.71 -8.32 -3.98
N ILE A 121 -6.95 -9.29 -3.45
CA ILE A 121 -7.44 -10.66 -3.27
C ILE A 121 -8.53 -10.71 -2.20
N LYS A 122 -8.33 -10.03 -1.06
CA LYS A 122 -9.32 -9.99 0.04
C LYS A 122 -10.67 -9.43 -0.43
N ASN A 123 -10.65 -8.34 -1.18
CA ASN A 123 -11.88 -7.74 -1.71
C ASN A 123 -12.64 -8.70 -2.64
N ASN A 124 -11.92 -9.40 -3.52
CA ASN A 124 -12.55 -10.39 -4.41
C ASN A 124 -13.13 -11.59 -3.62
N THR A 125 -12.48 -12.04 -2.55
CA THR A 125 -13.01 -13.12 -1.71
C THR A 125 -14.31 -12.72 -1.03
N ILE A 126 -14.38 -11.48 -0.52
CA ILE A 126 -15.60 -10.92 0.09
C ILE A 126 -16.75 -10.87 -0.94
N ASP A 127 -16.47 -10.43 -2.17
CA ASP A 127 -17.49 -10.38 -3.23
C ASP A 127 -18.06 -11.78 -3.55
N LEU A 128 -17.22 -12.82 -3.52
CA LEU A 128 -17.65 -14.22 -3.73
C LEU A 128 -18.52 -14.73 -2.57
N GLU A 129 -18.15 -14.44 -1.32
CA GLU A 129 -18.93 -14.82 -0.14
C GLU A 129 -20.30 -14.14 -0.10
N ILE A 130 -20.35 -12.83 -0.41
CA ILE A 130 -21.62 -12.08 -0.50
C ILE A 130 -22.52 -12.69 -1.57
N LEU A 131 -21.98 -12.98 -2.76
CA LEU A 131 -22.73 -13.59 -3.85
C LEU A 131 -23.28 -14.97 -3.48
N GLU A 132 -22.54 -15.77 -2.72
CA GLU A 132 -22.98 -17.09 -2.25
C GLU A 132 -24.09 -16.98 -1.18
N LEU A 133 -23.97 -16.02 -0.26
CA LEU A 133 -25.02 -15.70 0.70
C LEU A 133 -26.30 -15.19 0.02
N GLU A 134 -26.19 -14.31 -0.97
CA GLU A 134 -27.34 -13.82 -1.75
C GLU A 134 -28.07 -14.96 -2.47
N LYS A 135 -27.34 -15.88 -3.11
CA LYS A 135 -27.91 -17.09 -3.74
C LYS A 135 -28.69 -17.94 -2.71
N LEU A 136 -28.13 -18.15 -1.52
CA LEU A 136 -28.78 -18.91 -0.45
C LEU A 136 -30.05 -18.22 0.07
N THR A 137 -30.01 -16.90 0.25
CA THR A 137 -31.20 -16.14 0.71
C THR A 137 -32.30 -16.12 -0.36
N TRP A 138 -31.95 -16.01 -1.64
CA TRP A 138 -32.90 -16.06 -2.74
C TRP A 138 -33.56 -17.45 -2.87
N SER A 139 -32.78 -18.52 -2.71
CA SER A 139 -33.30 -19.89 -2.70
C SER A 139 -34.32 -20.12 -1.58
N ARG A 140 -34.05 -19.57 -0.38
CA ARG A 140 -34.98 -19.64 0.77
C ARG A 140 -36.26 -18.84 0.56
N LYS A 141 -36.18 -17.66 -0.08
CA LYS A 141 -37.35 -16.81 -0.38
C LYS A 141 -38.24 -17.39 -1.47
N THR A 142 -37.67 -18.13 -2.42
CA THR A 142 -38.41 -18.69 -3.57
C THR A 142 -38.85 -20.14 -3.39
N GLY A 143 -38.41 -20.82 -2.31
CA GLY A 143 -38.71 -22.24 -2.07
C GLY A 143 -38.01 -23.21 -3.02
N THR A 144 -37.03 -22.73 -3.80
CA THR A 144 -36.33 -23.54 -4.80
C THR A 144 -35.23 -24.36 -4.12
N GLN A 145 -35.24 -25.69 -4.25
CA GLN A 145 -34.19 -26.57 -3.71
C GLN A 145 -33.05 -26.69 -4.74
N ILE A 146 -31.95 -25.95 -4.56
CA ILE A 146 -30.76 -26.07 -5.42
C ILE A 146 -30.12 -27.44 -5.14
N ARG A 147 -30.28 -28.41 -6.05
CA ARG A 147 -29.53 -29.67 -6.01
C ARG A 147 -28.09 -29.39 -6.44
N LEU A 148 -27.17 -29.38 -5.47
CA LEU A 148 -25.74 -29.45 -5.75
C LEU A 148 -25.45 -30.83 -6.34
N ARG A 149 -24.99 -30.86 -7.59
CA ARG A 149 -24.46 -32.07 -8.23
C ARG A 149 -22.98 -32.16 -7.86
N ASN A 150 -22.60 -33.25 -7.20
CA ASN A 150 -21.20 -33.64 -6.96
C ASN A 150 -20.44 -33.80 -8.29
#